data_AF-A0A4Y8JU95-F1
#
_entry.id   AF-A0A4Y8JU95-F1
#
_cell.length_a   1.000
_cell.length_b   1.000
_cell.length_c   1.000
_cell.angle_alpha   90.00
_cell.angle_beta   90.00
_cell.angle_gamma   90.00
#
_symmetry.space_group_name_H-M   'P 1'
#
loop_
_entity.id
_entity.type
_entity.pdbx_description
1 polymer ?
#
loop_
_entity_poly.entity_id
_entity_poly.type
_entity_poly.pdbx_seq_one_letter_code
_entity_poly.pdbx_strand_id
1 'polypeptide(L)'
;MKSYAETVAPCPHWGDENITADQVIRAALVNAQEQFERMHASMRADMTMERGTAAYESALRQTLVYTTNFITHSIVADLFNTIQRLALDEADAIASTFVARSESGDYYPEAIWDWMTASGIDPERIRTETIAAIAAEKSK
;
A
#
# COMPACT_ATOMS: atom_id res chain seq x y z
N MET A 1 14.96 -24.93 13.79
CA MET A 1 15.21 -23.48 13.95
C MET A 1 14.04 -22.78 13.29
N LYS A 2 13.27 -21.95 13.99
CA LYS A 2 12.15 -21.21 13.38
C LYS A 2 12.69 -20.30 12.29
N SER A 3 11.96 -20.15 11.18
CA SER A 3 12.39 -19.27 10.08
C SER A 3 12.44 -17.82 10.59
N TYR A 4 13.34 -17.00 10.05
CA TYR A 4 13.42 -15.57 10.43
C TYR A 4 12.05 -14.87 10.27
N ALA A 5 11.28 -15.23 9.24
CA ALA A 5 9.92 -14.73 9.00
C ALA A 5 8.90 -15.19 10.06
N GLU A 6 9.11 -16.33 10.73
CA GLU A 6 8.25 -16.80 11.84
C GLU A 6 8.59 -16.10 13.17
N THR A 7 9.68 -15.33 13.21
CA THR A 7 10.18 -14.65 14.42
C THR A 7 10.04 -13.13 14.38
N VAL A 8 9.81 -12.54 13.20
CA VAL A 8 9.53 -11.11 13.09
C VAL A 8 8.02 -10.93 13.04
N ALA A 9 7.49 -10.35 14.13
CA ALA A 9 6.11 -9.98 14.41
C ALA A 9 5.10 -10.32 13.29
N PRO A 10 4.13 -11.23 13.51
CA PRO A 10 3.07 -11.46 12.53
C PRO A 10 2.44 -10.13 12.15
N CYS A 11 2.10 -9.97 10.86
CA CYS A 11 1.37 -8.80 10.41
C CYS A 11 0.14 -8.64 11.29
N PRO A 12 -0.06 -7.48 11.94
CA PRO A 12 -1.28 -7.28 12.71
C PRO A 12 -2.48 -7.31 11.75
N HIS A 13 -3.54 -7.98 12.18
CA HIS A 13 -4.75 -8.20 11.41
C HIS A 13 -5.96 -7.56 12.06
N TRP A 14 -7.03 -7.39 11.28
CA TRP A 14 -8.30 -6.98 11.84
C TRP A 14 -8.79 -7.99 12.89
N GLY A 15 -9.17 -7.46 14.06
CA GLY A 15 -9.60 -8.27 15.20
C GLY A 15 -8.49 -8.65 16.17
N ASP A 16 -7.22 -8.36 15.86
CA ASP A 16 -6.13 -8.50 16.82
C ASP A 16 -6.28 -7.50 17.98
N GLU A 17 -6.01 -7.95 19.20
CA GLU A 17 -5.98 -7.12 20.39
C GLU A 17 -4.58 -6.53 20.63
N ASN A 18 -4.51 -5.33 21.21
CA ASN A 18 -3.27 -4.66 21.60
C ASN A 18 -2.28 -4.41 20.44
N ILE A 19 -2.80 -3.99 19.28
CA ILE A 19 -2.00 -3.60 18.12
C ILE A 19 -1.16 -2.36 18.49
N THR A 20 0.15 -2.45 18.30
CA THR A 20 1.10 -1.36 18.55
C THR A 20 1.70 -0.80 17.27
N ALA A 21 2.16 0.46 17.32
CA ALA A 21 2.89 1.06 16.23
C ALA A 21 4.17 0.28 15.90
N ASP A 22 4.84 -0.29 16.91
CA ASP A 22 6.04 -1.10 16.76
C ASP A 22 5.78 -2.37 15.91
N GLN A 23 4.63 -3.02 16.11
CA GLN A 23 4.22 -4.16 15.30
C GLN A 23 3.99 -3.77 13.84
N VAL A 24 3.30 -2.65 13.60
CA VAL A 24 3.05 -2.12 12.24
C VAL A 24 4.37 -1.77 11.54
N ILE A 25 5.28 -1.05 12.21
CA ILE A 25 6.60 -0.70 11.66
C ILE A 25 7.37 -1.95 11.28
N ARG A 26 7.45 -2.94 12.17
CA ARG A 26 8.20 -4.19 11.92
C ARG A 26 7.62 -4.96 10.75
N ALA A 27 6.29 -5.14 10.70
CA ALA A 27 5.62 -5.82 9.61
C ALA A 27 5.86 -5.09 8.28
N ALA A 28 5.77 -3.76 8.27
CA ALA A 28 6.04 -2.95 7.09
C ALA A 28 7.49 -3.06 6.62
N LEU A 29 8.49 -3.05 7.52
CA LEU A 29 9.90 -3.20 7.15
C LEU A 29 10.21 -4.57 6.54
N VAL A 30 9.66 -5.65 7.11
CA VAL A 30 9.83 -7.00 6.54
C VAL A 30 9.20 -7.09 5.16
N ASN A 31 7.96 -6.63 5.01
CA ASN A 31 7.29 -6.62 3.72
C ASN A 31 8.04 -5.75 2.71
N ALA A 32 8.50 -4.55 3.10
CA ALA A 32 9.30 -3.70 2.22
C ALA A 32 10.55 -4.42 1.71
N GLN A 33 11.32 -5.07 2.59
CA GLN A 33 12.50 -5.82 2.18
C GLN A 33 12.15 -6.97 1.23
N GLU A 34 11.08 -7.72 1.51
CA GLU A 34 10.64 -8.80 0.63
C GLU A 34 10.23 -8.28 -0.76
N GLN A 35 9.46 -7.20 -0.81
CA GLN A 35 9.03 -6.58 -2.07
C GLN A 35 10.22 -5.98 -2.82
N PHE A 36 11.22 -5.44 -2.13
CA PHE A 36 12.46 -4.93 -2.73
C PHE A 36 13.24 -6.04 -3.45
N GLU A 37 13.42 -7.21 -2.81
CA GLU A 37 14.09 -8.35 -3.44
C GLU A 37 13.29 -8.88 -4.65
N ARG A 38 11.96 -8.97 -4.51
CA ARG A 38 11.06 -9.39 -5.61
C ARG A 38 11.09 -8.38 -6.76
N MET A 39 11.10 -7.09 -6.48
CA MET A 39 11.25 -6.01 -7.46
C MET A 39 12.56 -6.18 -8.23
N HIS A 40 13.69 -6.33 -7.53
CA HIS A 40 14.99 -6.52 -8.19
C HIS A 40 15.08 -7.80 -9.02
N ALA A 41 14.46 -8.89 -8.58
CA ALA A 41 14.37 -10.11 -9.36
C ALA A 41 13.52 -9.89 -10.63
N SER A 42 12.37 -9.22 -10.51
CA SER A 42 11.46 -8.93 -11.62
C SER A 42 12.08 -7.98 -12.64
N MET A 43 12.73 -6.89 -12.20
CA MET A 43 13.46 -5.96 -13.07
C MET A 43 14.57 -6.65 -13.86
N ARG A 44 15.33 -7.55 -13.21
CA ARG A 44 16.37 -8.29 -13.93
C ARG A 44 15.79 -9.20 -15.02
N ALA A 45 14.63 -9.80 -14.76
CA ALA A 45 13.95 -10.62 -15.74
C ALA A 45 13.40 -9.77 -16.90
N ASP A 46 12.69 -8.68 -16.62
CA ASP A 46 12.05 -7.85 -17.66
C ASP A 46 13.06 -7.20 -18.61
N MET A 47 14.24 -6.80 -18.12
CA MET A 47 15.30 -6.17 -18.92
C MET A 47 15.90 -7.11 -19.98
N THR A 48 15.68 -8.42 -19.84
CA THR A 48 16.15 -9.44 -20.81
C THR A 48 15.12 -9.77 -21.87
N MET A 49 13.90 -9.25 -21.76
CA MET A 49 12.79 -9.57 -22.66
C MET A 49 12.67 -8.57 -23.81
N GLU A 50 12.14 -9.06 -24.94
CA GLU A 50 11.83 -8.21 -26.10
C GLU A 50 10.62 -7.31 -25.81
N ARG A 51 10.81 -5.99 -25.95
CA ARG A 51 9.78 -4.99 -25.71
C ARG A 51 8.61 -5.13 -26.68
N GLY A 52 7.40 -4.85 -26.19
CA GLY A 52 6.17 -4.93 -26.99
C GLY A 52 5.60 -6.35 -27.13
N THR A 53 6.26 -7.36 -26.54
CA THR A 53 5.68 -8.71 -26.42
C THR A 53 4.74 -8.80 -25.21
N ALA A 54 3.76 -9.68 -25.27
CA ALA A 54 2.86 -9.95 -24.13
C ALA A 54 3.63 -10.45 -22.89
N ALA A 55 4.73 -11.19 -23.10
CA ALA A 55 5.60 -11.64 -22.02
C ALA A 55 6.29 -10.46 -21.31
N TYR A 56 6.84 -9.51 -22.08
CA TYR A 56 7.41 -8.28 -21.53
C TYR A 56 6.36 -7.45 -20.78
N GLU A 57 5.17 -7.27 -21.33
CA GLU A 57 4.10 -6.52 -20.65
C GLU A 57 3.68 -7.17 -19.33
N SER A 58 3.58 -8.50 -19.30
CA SER A 58 3.29 -9.24 -18.07
C SER A 58 4.40 -9.07 -17.02
N ALA A 59 5.67 -9.19 -17.43
CA ALA A 59 6.80 -9.00 -16.54
C ALA A 59 6.88 -7.56 -16.02
N LEU A 60 6.64 -6.56 -16.89
CA LEU A 60 6.61 -5.16 -16.51
C LEU A 60 5.50 -4.88 -15.48
N ARG A 61 4.29 -5.42 -15.67
CA ARG A 61 3.20 -5.29 -14.69
C ARG A 61 3.59 -5.90 -13.33
N GLN A 62 4.26 -7.04 -13.34
CA GLN A 62 4.74 -7.67 -12.11
C GLN A 62 5.80 -6.82 -11.41
N THR A 63 6.76 -6.27 -12.16
CA THR A 63 7.75 -5.32 -11.65
C THR A 63 7.06 -4.11 -11.01
N LEU A 64 6.06 -3.53 -11.69
CA LEU A 64 5.30 -2.39 -11.16
C LEU A 64 4.59 -2.72 -9.84
N VAL A 65 3.96 -3.90 -9.73
CA VAL A 65 3.31 -4.34 -8.49
C VAL A 65 4.31 -4.41 -7.34
N TYR A 66 5.48 -5.02 -7.54
CA TYR A 66 6.50 -5.12 -6.50
C TYR A 66 7.09 -3.75 -6.13
N THR A 67 7.32 -2.88 -7.12
CA THR A 67 7.77 -1.50 -6.87
C THR A 67 6.76 -0.72 -6.05
N THR A 68 5.48 -0.76 -6.41
CA THR A 68 4.42 -0.06 -5.66
C THR A 68 4.31 -0.60 -4.24
N ASN A 69 4.32 -1.93 -4.06
CA ASN A 69 4.24 -2.53 -2.73
C ASN A 69 5.46 -2.17 -1.87
N PHE A 70 6.67 -2.19 -2.43
CA PHE A 70 7.88 -1.74 -1.74
C PHE A 70 7.72 -0.30 -1.23
N ILE A 71 7.36 0.63 -2.12
CA ILE A 71 7.16 2.04 -1.78
C ILE A 71 6.10 2.20 -0.69
N THR A 72 4.94 1.54 -0.84
CA THR A 72 3.85 1.62 0.14
C THR A 72 4.31 1.16 1.52
N HIS A 73 4.98 0.01 1.62
CA HIS A 73 5.46 -0.47 2.92
C HIS A 73 6.57 0.39 3.51
N SER A 74 7.47 0.94 2.68
CA SER A 74 8.49 1.89 3.15
C SER A 74 7.86 3.17 3.72
N ILE A 75 6.83 3.71 3.06
CA ILE A 75 6.10 4.90 3.54
C ILE A 75 5.38 4.59 4.85
N VAL A 76 4.72 3.44 4.97
CA VAL A 76 4.04 3.04 6.21
C VAL A 76 5.03 2.96 7.37
N ALA A 77 6.19 2.32 7.18
CA ALA A 77 7.22 2.23 8.22
C ALA A 77 7.73 3.61 8.65
N ASP A 78 8.03 4.50 7.70
CA ASP A 78 8.53 5.84 7.98
C ASP A 78 7.46 6.73 8.67
N LEU A 79 6.21 6.65 8.22
CA LEU A 79 5.09 7.38 8.81
C LEU A 79 4.87 6.99 10.27
N PHE A 80 4.81 5.69 10.57
CA PHE A 80 4.61 5.23 11.94
C PHE A 80 5.81 5.51 12.85
N ASN A 81 7.03 5.41 12.32
CA ASN A 81 8.22 5.85 13.04
C ASN A 81 8.18 7.36 13.36
N THR A 82 7.67 8.17 12.42
CA THR A 82 7.46 9.61 12.63
C THR A 82 6.38 9.87 13.66
N ILE A 83 5.25 9.17 13.61
CA ILE A 83 4.17 9.26 14.59
C ILE A 83 4.68 8.90 15.99
N GLN A 84 5.41 7.79 16.16
CA GLN A 84 5.99 7.41 17.45
C GLN A 84 6.89 8.50 18.04
N ARG A 85 7.67 9.20 17.20
CA ARG A 85 8.54 10.30 17.66
C ARG A 85 7.78 11.56 18.06
N LEU A 86 6.69 11.87 17.37
CA LEU A 86 5.95 13.13 17.54
C LEU A 86 4.79 13.02 18.54
N ALA A 87 4.19 11.83 18.65
CA ALA A 87 2.99 11.57 19.43
C ALA A 87 3.03 10.13 19.97
N LEU A 88 4.01 9.84 20.83
CA LEU A 88 4.25 8.50 21.37
C LEU A 88 3.00 7.90 22.03
N ASP A 89 2.29 8.70 22.83
CA ASP A 89 1.11 8.27 23.59
C ASP A 89 -0.11 7.95 22.69
N GLU A 90 -0.12 8.43 21.45
CA GLU A 90 -1.20 8.20 20.48
C GLU A 90 -0.86 7.12 19.45
N ALA A 91 0.42 6.74 19.34
CA ALA A 91 0.92 5.92 18.25
C ALA A 91 0.23 4.56 18.15
N ASP A 92 -0.01 3.88 19.28
CA ASP A 92 -0.66 2.56 19.31
C ASP A 92 -2.16 2.63 18.97
N ALA A 93 -2.84 3.70 19.40
CA ALA A 93 -4.24 3.93 19.04
C ALA A 93 -4.40 4.21 17.53
N ILE A 94 -3.46 4.98 16.97
CA ILE A 94 -3.39 5.23 15.53
C ILE A 94 -3.08 3.93 14.78
N ALA A 95 -2.16 3.09 15.28
CA ALA A 95 -1.83 1.80 14.69
C ALA A 95 -3.03 0.85 14.65
N SER A 96 -3.75 0.74 15.77
CA SER A 96 -4.98 -0.05 15.86
C SER A 96 -6.03 0.42 14.84
N THR A 97 -6.23 1.74 14.73
CA THR A 97 -7.17 2.33 13.79
C THR A 97 -6.74 2.10 12.33
N PHE A 98 -5.45 2.22 12.04
CA PHE A 98 -4.88 1.96 10.73
C PHE A 98 -5.12 0.52 10.28
N VAL A 99 -4.80 -0.46 11.13
CA VAL A 99 -5.00 -1.88 10.80
C VAL A 99 -6.47 -2.18 10.53
N ALA A 100 -7.36 -1.74 11.44
CA ALA A 100 -8.80 -1.94 11.28
C ALA A 100 -9.38 -1.34 9.98
N ARG A 101 -8.84 -0.20 9.53
CA ARG A 101 -9.27 0.46 8.29
C ARG A 101 -8.62 -0.14 7.05
N SER A 102 -7.38 -0.63 7.16
CA SER A 102 -6.61 -1.17 6.03
C SER A 102 -7.20 -2.46 5.47
N GLU A 103 -7.89 -3.24 6.30
CA GLU A 103 -8.57 -4.47 5.88
C GLU A 103 -10.04 -4.23 5.50
N SER A 104 -10.51 -2.98 5.52
CA SER A 104 -11.87 -2.61 5.09
C SER A 104 -11.87 -2.15 3.63
N GLY A 105 -12.37 -3.00 2.73
CA GLY A 105 -12.39 -2.74 1.29
C GLY A 105 -13.19 -1.51 0.88
N ASP A 106 -14.24 -1.15 1.62
CA ASP A 106 -15.13 -0.03 1.32
C ASP A 106 -14.73 1.27 2.03
N TYR A 107 -13.83 1.18 3.02
CA TYR A 107 -13.47 2.34 3.84
C TYR A 107 -12.78 3.44 3.04
N TYR A 108 -11.82 3.09 2.17
CA TYR A 108 -11.01 4.10 1.49
C TYR A 108 -11.78 4.93 0.44
N PRO A 109 -12.64 4.33 -0.41
CA PRO A 109 -13.52 5.11 -1.29
C PRO A 109 -14.38 6.12 -0.51
N GLU A 110 -14.99 5.70 0.60
CA GLU A 110 -15.83 6.57 1.44
C GLU A 110 -15.00 7.65 2.14
N ALA A 111 -13.85 7.29 2.71
CA ALA A 111 -12.97 8.24 3.39
C ALA A 111 -12.44 9.33 2.44
N ILE A 112 -12.11 8.98 1.20
CA ILE A 112 -11.73 9.95 0.16
C ILE A 112 -12.91 10.86 -0.18
N TRP A 113 -14.10 10.28 -0.35
CA TRP A 113 -15.32 11.01 -0.64
C TRP A 113 -15.65 12.04 0.44
N ASP A 114 -15.62 11.63 1.71
CA ASP A 114 -15.86 12.47 2.86
C ASP A 114 -14.84 13.60 2.96
N TRP A 115 -13.56 13.28 2.76
CA TRP A 115 -12.49 14.29 2.76
C TRP A 115 -12.67 15.33 1.65
N MET A 116 -13.01 14.90 0.42
CA MET A 116 -13.28 15.80 -0.69
C MET A 116 -14.44 16.74 -0.36
N THR A 117 -15.56 16.18 0.12
CA THR A 117 -16.74 16.93 0.50
C THR A 117 -16.42 17.96 1.59
N ALA A 118 -15.71 17.54 2.64
CA ALA A 118 -15.28 18.42 3.73
C ALA A 118 -14.32 19.54 3.26
N SER A 119 -13.54 19.27 2.20
CA SER A 119 -12.63 20.24 1.58
C SER A 119 -13.30 21.15 0.55
N GLY A 120 -14.63 21.05 0.37
CA GLY A 120 -15.37 21.82 -0.64
C GLY A 120 -15.10 21.39 -2.09
N ILE A 121 -14.53 20.20 -2.27
CA ILE A 121 -14.33 19.57 -3.57
C ILE A 121 -15.58 18.73 -3.86
N ASP A 122 -16.15 18.85 -5.06
CA ASP A 122 -17.30 18.04 -5.49
C ASP A 122 -16.83 16.66 -6.00
N PRO A 123 -16.96 15.58 -5.21
CA PRO A 123 -16.50 14.26 -5.63
C PRO A 123 -17.35 13.66 -6.76
N GLU A 124 -18.64 13.98 -6.85
CA GLU A 124 -19.52 13.45 -7.90
C GLU A 124 -19.20 14.08 -9.25
N ARG A 125 -18.84 15.37 -9.26
CA ARG A 125 -18.29 16.02 -10.46
C ARG A 125 -17.00 15.33 -10.91
N ILE A 126 -16.03 15.12 -10.02
CA ILE A 126 -14.76 14.44 -10.35
C ILE A 126 -15.01 13.05 -10.93
N ARG A 127 -15.90 12.28 -10.29
CA ARG A 127 -16.29 10.95 -10.74
C ARG A 127 -16.91 10.99 -12.14
N THR A 128 -17.85 11.89 -12.38
CA THR A 128 -18.53 12.04 -13.68
C THR A 128 -17.56 12.42 -14.78
N GLU A 129 -16.69 13.40 -14.53
CA GLU A 129 -15.65 13.85 -15.47
C GLU A 129 -14.65 12.73 -15.79
N THR A 130 -14.26 11.94 -14.78
CA THR A 130 -13.35 10.80 -14.95
C THR A 130 -13.99 9.69 -15.78
N ILE A 131 -15.26 9.35 -15.53
CA ILE A 131 -15.99 8.36 -16.33
C ILE A 131 -16.08 8.79 -17.79
N ALA A 132 -16.38 10.07 -18.06
CA ALA A 132 -16.45 10.61 -19.40
C ALA A 132 -15.08 10.55 -20.11
N ALA A 133 -13.99 10.88 -19.41
CA ALA A 133 -12.64 10.79 -19.95
C ALA A 133 -12.25 9.35 -20.33
N ILE A 134 -12.50 8.38 -19.44
CA ILE A 134 -12.24 6.95 -19.68
C ILE A 134 -13.05 6.44 -20.88
N ALA A 135 -14.31 6.84 -21.01
CA ALA A 135 -15.16 6.45 -22.15
C ALA A 135 -14.63 7.02 -23.49
N ALA A 136 -14.11 8.24 -23.48
CA ALA A 136 -13.52 8.87 -24.64
C ALA A 136 -12.21 8.21 -25.08
N GLU A 137 -11.41 7.69 -24.14
CA GLU A 137 -10.19 6.93 -24.45
C GLU A 137 -10.47 5.59 -25.12
N LYS A 138 -11.52 4.88 -24.68
CA LYS A 138 -11.92 3.59 -25.27
C LYS A 138 -12.53 3.69 -26.67
N SER A 139 -12.89 4.90 -27.10
CA SER A 139 -13.50 5.17 -28.40
C SER A 139 -12.50 5.61 -29.46
N LYS A 140 -11.20 5.67 -29.11
CA LYS A 140 -10.07 5.95 -30.01
C LYS A 140 -9.36 4.66 -30.40
#